data_AF-A0A6I6A6C8-F1
#
_entry.id   AF-A0A6I6A6C8-F1
#
_cell.length_a   1.000
_cell.length_b   1.000
_cell.length_c   1.000
_cell.angle_alpha   90.00
_cell.angle_beta   90.00
_cell.angle_gamma   90.00
#
_symmetry.space_group_name_H-M   'P 1'
#
loop_
_entity.id
_entity.type
_entity.pdbx_description
1 polymer ?
#
loop_
_entity_poly.entity_id
_entity_poly.type
_entity_poly.pdbx_seq_one_letter_code
_entity_poly.pdbx_strand_id
1 'polypeptide(L)'
;MPQSIPAGLTKYHILKTLADLNDGVKHPFGPSTGYELVYEQKRYAPKTVVGLACRYSIGRILLPEEFSGGEAPGQANFVLRKLGFTVVRKGDGQEEPQTGKDWNENEVRLIIADYFDMLEAELLDKKYKKSEHRKALIPKLVGRSEGSIEFKHQNISAVMVEQGWPYIEGYKPRGNYQGLLAAAVDSFLDENPNVLRRIETAPLLNPSKPKSLSNPDFGKVIVDPPEVIKPPKPAEKPWLSRRAKKIDFAERDAQNRKLGTLAEQFVFDLERHRLNVAGRDDLAQKVVWASKVIGDGLGFDILSFDEADDSERMLEVKATGLGKFFPFYVTSNELRCSEDIPEQFQLFRVFDFGRSPRLYILHGSLSQLCQLDPVLYRATL
;
A
#
# COMPACT_ATOMS: atom_id res chain seq x y z
N MET A 1 -6.89 -10.62 -39.64
CA MET A 1 -6.20 -10.00 -38.49
C MET A 1 -5.25 -11.02 -37.90
N PRO A 2 -4.03 -10.63 -37.46
CA PRO A 2 -3.11 -11.56 -36.82
C PRO A 2 -3.77 -12.16 -35.57
N GLN A 3 -3.67 -13.46 -35.42
CA GLN A 3 -4.27 -14.22 -34.31
C GLN A 3 -3.36 -14.13 -33.07
N SER A 4 -3.94 -14.37 -31.90
CA SER A 4 -3.18 -14.54 -30.66
C SER A 4 -2.33 -15.80 -30.76
N ILE A 5 -1.13 -15.76 -30.21
CA ILE A 5 -0.29 -16.95 -30.06
C ILE A 5 -1.06 -17.99 -29.23
N PRO A 6 -1.15 -19.25 -29.68
CA PRO A 6 -1.82 -20.32 -28.94
C PRO A 6 -1.19 -20.56 -27.56
N ALA A 7 -2.03 -20.92 -26.59
CA ALA A 7 -1.56 -21.29 -25.26
C ALA A 7 -0.74 -22.61 -25.30
N GLY A 8 0.19 -22.77 -24.36
CA GLY A 8 1.00 -24.00 -24.22
C GLY A 8 2.51 -23.82 -24.44
N LEU A 9 2.96 -22.64 -24.89
CA LEU A 9 4.39 -22.32 -24.90
C LEU A 9 4.97 -22.27 -23.49
N THR A 10 6.08 -22.97 -23.28
CA THR A 10 6.81 -23.02 -22.01
C THR A 10 8.22 -22.47 -22.19
N LYS A 11 8.90 -22.17 -21.07
CA LYS A 11 10.31 -21.74 -21.09
C LYS A 11 11.21 -22.76 -21.80
N TYR A 12 10.93 -24.05 -21.63
CA TYR A 12 11.65 -25.14 -22.29
C TYR A 12 11.54 -25.07 -23.82
N HIS A 13 10.35 -24.80 -24.37
CA HIS A 13 10.16 -24.67 -25.82
C HIS A 13 10.99 -23.52 -26.40
N ILE A 14 11.05 -22.38 -25.70
CA ILE A 14 11.85 -21.23 -26.11
C ILE A 14 13.35 -21.58 -26.09
N LEU A 15 13.85 -22.16 -24.99
CA LEU A 15 15.27 -22.55 -24.88
C LEU A 15 15.69 -23.53 -25.99
N LYS A 16 14.84 -24.52 -26.28
CA LYS A 16 15.08 -25.46 -27.38
C LYS A 16 15.17 -24.75 -28.73
N THR A 17 14.26 -23.82 -29.00
CA THR A 17 14.30 -23.00 -30.23
C THR A 17 15.53 -22.10 -30.31
N LEU A 18 16.04 -21.58 -29.20
CA LEU A 18 17.27 -20.79 -29.20
C LEU A 18 18.49 -21.65 -29.55
N ALA A 19 18.55 -22.91 -29.07
CA ALA A 19 19.56 -23.86 -29.49
C ALA A 19 19.46 -24.15 -31.00
N ASP A 20 18.25 -24.42 -31.51
CA ASP A 20 18.04 -24.65 -32.95
C ASP A 20 18.46 -23.47 -33.84
N LEU A 21 18.20 -22.24 -33.38
CA LEU A 21 18.62 -21.02 -34.08
C LEU A 21 20.14 -20.85 -34.05
N ASN A 22 20.80 -21.24 -32.97
CA ASN A 22 22.26 -21.28 -32.89
C ASN A 22 22.86 -22.33 -33.84
N ASP A 23 22.15 -23.44 -34.07
CA ASP A 23 22.53 -24.50 -35.01
C ASP A 23 22.16 -24.16 -36.48
N GLY A 24 21.65 -22.96 -36.74
CA GLY A 24 21.44 -22.46 -38.10
C GLY A 24 20.17 -22.97 -38.79
N VAL A 25 19.14 -23.34 -38.04
CA VAL A 25 17.84 -23.76 -38.61
C VAL A 25 17.26 -22.69 -39.52
N LYS A 26 16.93 -23.08 -40.77
CA LYS A 26 16.27 -22.20 -41.74
C LYS A 26 14.83 -21.89 -41.32
N HIS A 27 14.42 -20.65 -41.51
CA HIS A 27 13.08 -20.18 -41.13
C HIS A 27 12.58 -19.05 -42.05
N PRO A 28 11.25 -18.84 -42.14
CA PRO A 28 10.65 -17.83 -43.02
C PRO A 28 10.66 -16.39 -42.46
N PHE A 29 11.12 -16.19 -41.22
CA PHE A 29 11.10 -14.89 -40.57
C PHE A 29 12.23 -13.95 -41.02
N GLY A 30 11.88 -12.68 -41.27
CA GLY A 30 12.85 -11.61 -41.48
C GLY A 30 13.51 -11.11 -40.18
N PRO A 31 14.45 -10.15 -40.28
CA PRO A 31 15.11 -9.56 -39.11
C PRO A 31 14.12 -8.80 -38.23
N SER A 32 14.43 -8.65 -36.94
CA SER A 32 13.64 -7.80 -36.04
C SER A 32 13.72 -6.33 -36.46
N THR A 33 12.60 -5.63 -36.33
CA THR A 33 12.50 -4.20 -36.67
C THR A 33 12.52 -3.28 -35.45
N GLY A 34 11.92 -3.69 -34.33
CA GLY A 34 11.80 -2.84 -33.13
C GLY A 34 12.30 -3.44 -31.82
N TYR A 35 12.33 -4.77 -31.68
CA TYR A 35 12.69 -5.45 -30.42
C TYR A 35 13.59 -6.65 -30.65
N GLU A 36 14.42 -6.96 -29.67
CA GLU A 36 15.34 -8.09 -29.65
C GLU A 36 15.24 -8.85 -28.34
N LEU A 37 15.14 -10.18 -28.43
CA LEU A 37 15.29 -11.07 -27.28
C LEU A 37 16.79 -11.22 -26.98
N VAL A 38 17.19 -10.96 -25.74
CA VAL A 38 18.58 -11.14 -25.27
C VAL A 38 18.65 -12.40 -24.43
N TYR A 39 19.52 -13.34 -24.82
CA TYR A 39 19.79 -14.57 -24.08
C TYR A 39 21.25 -14.97 -24.27
N GLU A 40 21.98 -15.21 -23.17
CA GLU A 40 23.41 -15.59 -23.19
C GLU A 40 24.28 -14.67 -24.09
N GLN A 41 24.10 -13.35 -23.95
CA GLN A 41 24.78 -12.30 -24.75
C GLN A 41 24.46 -12.29 -26.26
N LYS A 42 23.61 -13.19 -26.74
CA LYS A 42 23.11 -13.21 -28.13
C LYS A 42 21.76 -12.51 -28.23
N ARG A 43 21.49 -11.96 -29.42
CA ARG A 43 20.26 -11.24 -29.75
C ARG A 43 19.48 -12.01 -30.81
N TYR A 44 18.19 -12.19 -30.57
CA TYR A 44 17.28 -12.94 -31.44
C TYR A 44 16.04 -12.11 -31.76
N ALA A 45 15.44 -12.31 -32.93
CA ALA A 45 14.18 -11.68 -33.25
C ALA A 45 13.02 -12.35 -32.47
N PRO A 46 12.26 -11.62 -31.63
CA PRO A 46 11.20 -12.18 -30.79
C PRO A 46 10.15 -12.98 -31.57
N LYS A 47 9.78 -12.45 -32.74
CA LYS A 47 8.80 -13.07 -33.64
C LYS A 47 9.33 -14.40 -34.19
N THR A 48 10.58 -14.45 -34.61
CA THR A 48 11.22 -15.69 -35.07
C THR A 48 11.20 -16.77 -34.00
N VAL A 49 11.61 -16.41 -32.77
CA VAL A 49 11.72 -17.35 -31.65
C VAL A 49 10.37 -17.93 -31.29
N VAL A 50 9.35 -17.08 -31.12
CA VAL A 50 8.00 -17.53 -30.75
C VAL A 50 7.35 -18.36 -31.85
N GLY A 51 7.46 -17.92 -33.11
CA GLY A 51 6.85 -18.62 -34.24
C GLY A 51 7.44 -20.00 -34.47
N LEU A 52 8.76 -20.16 -34.30
CA LEU A 52 9.42 -21.45 -34.35
C LEU A 52 9.10 -22.32 -33.14
N ALA A 53 9.08 -21.76 -31.93
CA ALA A 53 8.79 -22.50 -30.70
C ALA A 53 7.40 -23.15 -30.71
N CYS A 54 6.45 -22.60 -31.48
CA CYS A 54 5.13 -23.20 -31.65
C CYS A 54 5.20 -24.64 -32.20
N ARG A 55 6.25 -25.03 -32.93
CA ARG A 55 6.40 -26.43 -33.40
C ARG A 55 6.46 -27.44 -32.27
N TYR A 56 6.96 -27.03 -31.11
CA TYR A 56 7.06 -27.88 -29.92
C TYR A 56 5.78 -27.91 -29.10
N SER A 57 4.93 -26.90 -29.21
CA SER A 57 3.68 -26.81 -28.46
C SER A 57 2.47 -27.31 -29.25
N ILE A 58 2.39 -26.98 -30.54
CA ILE A 58 1.21 -27.22 -31.39
C ILE A 58 1.56 -28.01 -32.68
N GLY A 59 2.75 -28.60 -32.74
CA GLY A 59 3.17 -29.48 -33.84
C GLY A 59 3.48 -28.78 -35.17
N ARG A 60 3.36 -27.45 -35.26
CA ARG A 60 3.73 -26.65 -36.44
C ARG A 60 4.31 -25.30 -36.05
N ILE A 61 5.09 -24.70 -36.95
CA ILE A 61 5.49 -23.29 -36.80
C ILE A 61 4.31 -22.38 -37.10
N LEU A 62 4.30 -21.19 -36.49
CA LEU A 62 3.48 -20.07 -36.96
C LEU A 62 4.27 -19.29 -38.01
N LEU A 63 3.61 -18.78 -39.04
CA LEU A 63 4.19 -17.89 -40.05
C LEU A 63 4.16 -16.43 -39.59
N PRO A 64 5.02 -15.55 -40.14
CA PRO A 64 5.07 -14.14 -39.76
C PRO A 64 3.70 -13.42 -39.86
N GLU A 65 2.83 -13.82 -40.76
CA GLU A 65 1.52 -13.18 -41.00
C GLU A 65 0.46 -13.63 -39.97
N GLU A 66 0.67 -14.76 -39.30
CA GLU A 66 -0.31 -15.37 -38.40
C GLU A 66 -0.40 -14.67 -37.03
N PHE A 67 0.63 -13.90 -36.62
CA PHE A 67 0.67 -13.27 -35.29
C PHE A 67 1.48 -11.97 -35.27
N SER A 68 1.32 -11.20 -34.20
CA SER A 68 2.04 -9.93 -34.00
C SER A 68 3.21 -10.07 -33.03
N GLY A 69 4.26 -9.29 -33.28
CA GLY A 69 5.45 -9.23 -32.45
C GLY A 69 5.37 -8.30 -31.22
N GLY A 70 4.27 -7.58 -31.03
CA GLY A 70 4.18 -6.53 -30.00
C GLY A 70 4.05 -7.01 -28.55
N GLU A 71 3.66 -6.08 -27.68
CA GLU A 71 3.60 -6.23 -26.21
C GLU A 71 2.19 -6.54 -25.66
N ALA A 72 1.15 -6.60 -26.51
CA ALA A 72 -0.20 -6.91 -26.05
C ALA A 72 -0.33 -8.40 -25.65
N PRO A 73 -1.27 -8.77 -24.76
CA PRO A 73 -1.52 -10.17 -24.42
C PRO A 73 -1.69 -11.05 -25.67
N GLY A 74 -0.94 -12.15 -25.71
CA GLY A 74 -0.95 -13.06 -26.86
C GLY A 74 -0.03 -12.67 -28.03
N GLN A 75 0.81 -11.64 -27.87
CA GLN A 75 1.84 -11.25 -28.84
C GLN A 75 3.25 -11.68 -28.40
N ALA A 76 4.21 -11.68 -29.33
CA ALA A 76 5.50 -12.35 -29.14
C ALA A 76 6.30 -11.80 -27.95
N ASN A 77 6.41 -10.48 -27.80
CA ASN A 77 7.18 -9.89 -26.69
C ASN A 77 6.50 -10.18 -25.34
N PHE A 78 5.17 -10.06 -25.29
CA PHE A 78 4.40 -10.37 -24.08
C PHE A 78 4.62 -11.81 -23.62
N VAL A 79 4.55 -12.77 -24.55
CA VAL A 79 4.73 -14.20 -24.25
C VAL A 79 6.16 -14.47 -23.75
N LEU A 80 7.19 -13.90 -24.39
CA LEU A 80 8.58 -14.08 -23.95
C LEU A 80 8.83 -13.50 -22.55
N ARG A 81 8.32 -12.29 -22.28
CA ARG A 81 8.43 -11.68 -20.94
C ARG A 81 7.70 -12.49 -19.88
N LYS A 82 6.49 -12.97 -20.18
CA LYS A 82 5.72 -13.84 -19.28
C LYS A 82 6.45 -15.15 -18.96
N LEU A 83 7.26 -15.66 -19.90
CA LEU A 83 8.11 -16.85 -19.71
C LEU A 83 9.48 -16.54 -19.08
N GLY A 84 9.71 -15.30 -18.65
CA GLY A 84 10.90 -14.86 -17.93
C GLY A 84 12.11 -14.53 -18.81
N PHE A 85 11.89 -14.18 -20.08
CA PHE A 85 12.95 -13.76 -21.00
C PHE A 85 13.03 -12.24 -21.16
N THR A 86 14.26 -11.74 -21.39
CA THR A 86 14.54 -10.32 -21.56
C THR A 86 14.38 -9.89 -23.01
N VAL A 87 13.39 -9.05 -23.30
CA VAL A 87 13.21 -8.41 -24.61
C VAL A 87 13.54 -6.92 -24.48
N VAL A 88 14.41 -6.39 -25.35
CA VAL A 88 14.87 -4.98 -25.38
C VAL A 88 14.52 -4.32 -26.71
N ARG A 89 14.52 -2.98 -26.80
CA ARG A 89 14.36 -2.33 -28.11
C ARG A 89 15.65 -2.42 -28.91
N LYS A 90 15.49 -2.51 -30.24
CA LYS A 90 16.61 -2.56 -31.17
C LYS A 90 17.27 -1.18 -31.22
N GLY A 91 18.52 -1.08 -30.75
CA GLY A 91 19.27 0.18 -30.65
C GLY A 91 19.74 0.55 -29.24
N ASP A 92 19.20 -0.09 -28.20
CA ASP A 92 19.59 0.13 -26.79
C ASP A 92 20.91 -0.61 -26.47
N GLY A 93 21.97 -0.29 -27.22
CA GLY A 93 23.26 -0.99 -27.26
C GLY A 93 24.48 -0.13 -26.97
N GLN A 94 24.33 0.97 -26.22
CA GLN A 94 25.44 1.53 -25.44
C GLN A 94 25.22 1.14 -23.97
N GLU A 95 26.30 0.92 -23.23
CA GLU A 95 26.29 0.62 -21.80
C GLU A 95 25.59 1.76 -21.02
N GLU A 96 24.27 1.74 -20.99
CA GLU A 96 23.48 2.49 -20.06
C GLU A 96 23.50 1.75 -18.71
N PRO A 97 23.70 2.46 -17.59
CA PRO A 97 23.68 1.85 -16.27
C PRO A 97 22.35 1.12 -16.09
N GLN A 98 22.42 -0.20 -15.85
CA GLN A 98 21.27 -1.07 -15.64
C GLN A 98 20.25 -0.44 -14.69
N THR A 99 19.20 0.16 -15.25
CA THR A 99 18.00 0.57 -14.52
C THR A 99 17.17 -0.69 -14.26
N GLY A 100 17.67 -1.53 -13.35
CA GLY A 100 17.05 -2.82 -13.07
C GLY A 100 17.91 -3.84 -12.33
N LYS A 101 19.06 -3.49 -11.73
CA LYS A 101 19.68 -4.40 -10.76
C LYS A 101 18.74 -4.64 -9.58
N ASP A 102 18.63 -5.87 -9.09
CA ASP A 102 18.01 -6.12 -7.79
C ASP A 102 18.71 -5.27 -6.72
N TRP A 103 17.94 -4.77 -5.75
CA TRP A 103 18.50 -3.99 -4.65
C TRP A 103 19.40 -4.89 -3.81
N ASN A 104 20.69 -4.56 -3.71
CA ASN A 104 21.60 -5.31 -2.86
C ASN A 104 21.46 -4.91 -1.38
N GLU A 105 22.00 -5.72 -0.48
CA GLU A 105 21.88 -5.51 0.97
C GLU A 105 22.38 -4.13 1.43
N ASN A 106 23.49 -3.64 0.88
CA ASN A 106 24.01 -2.33 1.25
C ASN A 106 23.12 -1.18 0.74
N GLU A 107 22.59 -1.27 -0.47
CA GLU A 107 21.60 -0.31 -0.98
C GLU A 107 20.34 -0.29 -0.11
N VAL A 108 19.84 -1.48 0.28
CA VAL A 108 18.68 -1.62 1.17
C VAL A 108 18.96 -0.99 2.54
N ARG A 109 20.12 -1.26 3.13
CA ARG A 109 20.51 -0.68 4.43
C ARG A 109 20.59 0.85 4.37
N LEU A 110 21.20 1.41 3.32
CA LEU A 110 21.36 2.85 3.14
C LEU A 110 20.01 3.56 3.00
N ILE A 111 19.09 2.99 2.21
CA ILE A 111 17.78 3.60 2.00
C ILE A 111 16.87 3.46 3.22
N ILE A 112 16.97 2.37 3.98
CA ILE A 112 16.25 2.23 5.26
C ILE A 112 16.74 3.28 6.25
N ALA A 113 18.05 3.47 6.38
CA ALA A 113 18.60 4.49 7.28
C ALA A 113 18.11 5.91 6.93
N ASP A 114 18.16 6.30 5.65
CA ASP A 114 17.65 7.59 5.17
C ASP A 114 16.15 7.76 5.43
N TYR A 115 15.37 6.69 5.25
CA TYR A 115 13.95 6.69 5.56
C TYR A 115 13.69 6.95 7.05
N PHE A 116 14.41 6.28 7.95
CA PHE A 116 14.22 6.49 9.39
C PHE A 116 14.70 7.87 9.87
N ASP A 117 15.75 8.43 9.27
CA ASP A 117 16.18 9.81 9.54
C ASP A 117 15.06 10.82 9.21
N MET A 118 14.41 10.64 8.06
CA MET A 118 13.26 11.48 7.66
C MET A 118 12.03 11.23 8.54
N LEU A 119 11.72 9.98 8.88
CA LEU A 119 10.58 9.63 9.72
C LEU A 119 10.73 10.23 11.11
N GLU A 120 11.93 10.15 11.71
CA GLU A 120 12.21 10.78 13.00
C GLU A 120 12.04 12.29 12.92
N ALA A 121 12.59 12.93 11.88
CA ALA A 121 12.39 14.37 11.67
C ALA A 121 10.90 14.72 11.57
N GLU A 122 10.13 13.95 10.82
CA GLU A 122 8.69 14.15 10.66
C GLU A 122 7.95 14.05 11.99
N LEU A 123 8.19 12.98 12.75
CA LEU A 123 7.55 12.71 14.03
C LEU A 123 7.90 13.72 15.13
N LEU A 124 9.09 14.31 15.06
CA LEU A 124 9.55 15.40 15.93
C LEU A 124 9.16 16.80 15.43
N ASP A 125 8.36 16.89 14.37
CA ASP A 125 7.97 18.15 13.71
C ASP A 125 9.17 19.01 13.25
N LYS A 126 10.29 18.36 12.94
CA LYS A 126 11.48 18.97 12.35
C LYS A 126 11.30 19.08 10.85
N LYS A 127 11.68 20.23 10.28
CA LYS A 127 11.65 20.45 8.83
C LYS A 127 12.70 19.56 8.15
N TYR A 128 12.28 18.85 7.10
CA TYR A 128 13.15 18.10 6.20
C TYR A 128 12.63 18.21 4.77
N LYS A 129 13.46 17.91 3.76
CA LYS A 129 13.06 17.91 2.34
C LYS A 129 13.38 16.57 1.68
N LYS A 130 12.34 15.84 1.28
CA LYS A 130 12.44 14.57 0.53
C LYS A 130 13.40 14.62 -0.66
N SER A 131 13.44 15.74 -1.40
CA SER A 131 14.33 15.91 -2.55
C SER A 131 15.81 16.04 -2.16
N GLU A 132 16.13 16.64 -1.01
CA GLU A 132 17.50 16.75 -0.52
C GLU A 132 18.02 15.38 -0.08
N HIS A 133 17.20 14.60 0.63
CA HIS A 133 17.50 13.21 1.01
C HIS A 133 17.78 12.31 -0.21
N ARG A 134 16.90 12.33 -1.22
CA ARG A 134 17.12 11.58 -2.46
C ARG A 134 18.42 11.99 -3.16
N LYS A 135 18.70 13.29 -3.28
CA LYS A 135 19.94 13.79 -3.88
C LYS A 135 21.18 13.35 -3.11
N ALA A 136 21.11 13.30 -1.78
CA ALA A 136 22.20 12.82 -0.93
C ALA A 136 22.41 11.29 -1.03
N LEU A 137 21.36 10.53 -1.33
CA LEU A 137 21.41 9.08 -1.52
C LEU A 137 21.96 8.66 -2.89
N ILE A 138 21.63 9.37 -3.97
CA ILE A 138 22.07 9.05 -5.36
C ILE A 138 23.55 8.64 -5.46
N PRO A 139 24.52 9.42 -4.95
CA PRO A 139 25.93 9.07 -5.11
C PRO A 139 26.33 7.77 -4.36
N LYS A 140 25.51 7.31 -3.42
CA LYS A 140 25.73 6.07 -2.65
C LYS A 140 25.02 4.85 -3.26
N LEU A 141 24.13 5.07 -4.24
CA LEU A 141 23.25 4.05 -4.83
C LEU A 141 23.53 3.92 -6.33
N VAL A 142 24.55 3.11 -6.67
CA VAL A 142 25.06 2.98 -8.05
C VAL A 142 23.96 2.52 -9.01
N GLY A 143 23.63 3.37 -10.00
CA GLY A 143 22.64 3.07 -11.02
C GLY A 143 21.19 3.28 -10.58
N ARG A 144 20.93 3.93 -9.43
CA ARG A 144 19.57 4.30 -8.99
C ARG A 144 19.22 5.73 -9.37
N SER A 145 18.00 5.91 -9.87
CA SER A 145 17.41 7.22 -10.13
C SER A 145 16.65 7.75 -8.91
N GLU A 146 16.36 9.07 -8.86
CA GLU A 146 15.47 9.62 -7.83
C GLU A 146 14.12 8.91 -7.78
N GLY A 147 13.55 8.58 -8.93
CA GLY A 147 12.29 7.83 -9.02
C GLY A 147 12.39 6.43 -8.42
N SER A 148 13.52 5.74 -8.60
CA SER A 148 13.77 4.43 -7.99
C SER A 148 13.85 4.53 -6.46
N ILE A 149 14.52 5.56 -5.94
CA ILE A 149 14.61 5.83 -4.50
C ILE A 149 13.24 6.16 -3.93
N GLU A 150 12.48 7.06 -4.58
CA GLU A 150 11.12 7.41 -4.14
C GLU A 150 10.19 6.20 -4.11
N PHE A 151 10.22 5.35 -5.15
CA PHE A 151 9.42 4.13 -5.17
C PHE A 151 9.83 3.17 -4.05
N LYS A 152 11.13 3.05 -3.76
CA LYS A 152 11.63 2.20 -2.69
C LYS A 152 11.29 2.75 -1.30
N HIS A 153 11.25 4.07 -1.10
CA HIS A 153 10.67 4.67 0.12
C HIS A 153 9.17 4.35 0.28
N GLN A 154 8.39 4.36 -0.81
CA GLN A 154 6.99 3.93 -0.77
C GLN A 154 6.85 2.43 -0.43
N ASN A 155 7.78 1.59 -0.87
CA ASN A 155 7.85 0.19 -0.44
C ASN A 155 8.17 0.06 1.05
N ILE A 156 9.09 0.85 1.59
CA ILE A 156 9.37 0.87 3.03
C ILE A 156 8.12 1.29 3.80
N SER A 157 7.39 2.33 3.36
CA SER A 157 6.11 2.70 3.98
C SER A 157 5.09 1.56 4.00
N ALA A 158 5.07 0.68 2.98
CA ALA A 158 4.20 -0.51 3.01
C ALA A 158 4.63 -1.53 4.06
N VAL A 159 5.93 -1.82 4.16
CA VAL A 159 6.48 -2.66 5.24
C VAL A 159 6.12 -2.09 6.61
N MET A 160 6.32 -0.79 6.82
CA MET A 160 6.01 -0.12 8.09
C MET A 160 4.53 -0.30 8.46
N VAL A 161 3.60 -0.03 7.53
CA VAL A 161 2.16 -0.21 7.76
C VAL A 161 1.81 -1.66 8.10
N GLU A 162 2.32 -2.64 7.36
CA GLU A 162 2.04 -4.07 7.60
C GLU A 162 2.58 -4.56 8.96
N GLN A 163 3.71 -4.00 9.38
CA GLN A 163 4.30 -4.33 10.67
C GLN A 163 3.65 -3.59 11.84
N GLY A 164 2.82 -2.56 11.58
CA GLY A 164 2.18 -1.73 12.60
C GLY A 164 3.04 -0.57 13.07
N TRP A 165 3.97 -0.09 12.22
CA TRP A 165 4.83 1.06 12.47
C TRP A 165 4.38 2.31 11.70
N PRO A 166 4.68 3.51 12.23
CA PRO A 166 4.42 4.76 11.52
C PRO A 166 5.21 4.87 10.22
N TYR A 167 4.65 5.60 9.26
CA TYR A 167 5.26 5.81 7.95
C TYR A 167 5.30 7.30 7.61
N ILE A 168 6.16 7.67 6.67
CA ILE A 168 6.25 9.05 6.17
C ILE A 168 5.04 9.38 5.31
N GLU A 169 4.22 10.36 5.71
CA GLU A 169 2.96 10.71 5.01
C GLU A 169 3.19 10.99 3.51
N GLY A 170 4.31 11.67 3.22
CA GLY A 170 4.74 12.03 1.88
C GLY A 170 5.18 10.87 0.98
N TYR A 171 5.31 9.64 1.51
CA TYR A 171 5.62 8.42 0.78
C TYR A 171 4.49 7.41 0.96
N LYS A 172 3.45 7.52 0.12
CA LYS A 172 2.28 6.64 0.17
C LYS A 172 2.71 5.15 0.07
N PRO A 173 2.25 4.27 0.98
CA PRO A 173 2.57 2.84 0.95
C PRO A 173 2.30 2.19 -0.41
N ARG A 174 3.27 1.41 -0.92
CA ARG A 174 3.10 0.56 -2.12
C ARG A 174 3.63 -0.86 -1.89
N GLY A 175 2.72 -1.83 -1.86
CA GLY A 175 2.97 -3.24 -1.49
C GLY A 175 3.72 -4.10 -2.51
N ASN A 176 4.25 -3.53 -3.60
CA ASN A 176 5.07 -4.28 -4.56
C ASN A 176 6.55 -4.28 -4.11
N TYR A 177 6.88 -5.09 -3.11
CA TYR A 177 8.23 -5.18 -2.56
C TYR A 177 8.66 -6.64 -2.29
N GLN A 178 9.96 -6.88 -2.36
CA GLN A 178 10.57 -8.20 -2.12
C GLN A 178 10.66 -8.47 -0.61
N GLY A 179 10.51 -9.74 -0.18
CA GLY A 179 10.59 -10.13 1.24
C GLY A 179 11.88 -9.72 1.97
N LEU A 180 12.98 -9.51 1.23
CA LEU A 180 14.25 -8.99 1.76
C LEU A 180 14.07 -7.64 2.47
N LEU A 181 13.18 -6.78 1.98
CA LEU A 181 12.97 -5.43 2.54
C LEU A 181 12.37 -5.49 3.94
N ALA A 182 11.38 -6.35 4.17
CA ALA A 182 10.75 -6.51 5.48
C ALA A 182 11.76 -7.00 6.52
N ALA A 183 12.55 -8.03 6.17
CA ALA A 183 13.60 -8.55 7.06
C ALA A 183 14.68 -7.51 7.37
N ALA A 184 15.03 -6.65 6.40
CA ALA A 184 16.01 -5.59 6.60
C ALA A 184 15.49 -4.45 7.49
N VAL A 185 14.20 -4.10 7.39
CA VAL A 185 13.56 -3.13 8.29
C VAL A 185 13.55 -3.66 9.71
N ASP A 186 13.18 -4.93 9.92
CA ASP A 186 13.21 -5.57 11.24
C ASP A 186 14.62 -5.53 11.85
N SER A 187 15.63 -5.95 11.09
CA SER A 187 17.02 -5.92 11.56
C SER A 187 17.49 -4.50 11.89
N PHE A 188 17.10 -3.50 11.10
CA PHE A 188 17.43 -2.11 11.39
C PHE A 188 16.83 -1.65 12.73
N LEU A 189 15.56 -1.96 13.00
CA LEU A 189 14.90 -1.59 14.25
C LEU A 189 15.53 -2.29 15.47
N ASP A 190 15.91 -3.55 15.32
CA ASP A 190 16.61 -4.32 16.35
C ASP A 190 18.00 -3.74 16.68
N GLU A 191 18.73 -3.28 15.66
CA GLU A 191 20.04 -2.64 15.80
C GLU A 191 19.97 -1.19 16.31
N ASN A 192 18.81 -0.53 16.20
CA ASN A 192 18.64 0.89 16.51
C ASN A 192 17.54 1.16 17.56
N PRO A 193 17.64 0.63 18.80
CA PRO A 193 16.59 0.76 19.82
C PRO A 193 16.33 2.22 20.25
N ASN A 194 17.29 3.12 20.08
CA ASN A 194 17.10 4.53 20.37
C ASN A 194 16.17 5.23 19.35
N VAL A 195 16.18 4.79 18.08
CA VAL A 195 15.24 5.29 17.05
C VAL A 195 13.82 4.91 17.46
N LEU A 196 13.61 3.66 17.87
CA LEU A 196 12.32 3.17 18.37
C LEU A 196 11.77 4.04 19.51
N ARG A 197 12.58 4.26 20.56
CA ARG A 197 12.17 5.07 21.71
C ARG A 197 11.80 6.52 21.33
N ARG A 198 12.48 7.11 20.36
CA ARG A 198 12.17 8.47 19.87
C ARG A 198 10.88 8.50 19.06
N ILE A 199 10.64 7.48 18.24
CA ILE A 199 9.37 7.30 17.54
C ILE A 199 8.23 7.19 18.57
N GLU A 200 8.36 6.30 19.56
CA GLU A 200 7.30 6.05 20.55
C GLU A 200 6.92 7.29 21.37
N THR A 201 7.88 8.15 21.68
CA THR A 201 7.68 9.34 22.52
C THR A 201 7.37 10.59 21.69
N ALA A 202 7.28 10.45 20.37
CA ALA A 202 7.06 11.56 19.46
C ALA A 202 5.76 12.32 19.78
N PRO A 203 5.80 13.67 19.81
CA PRO A 203 4.62 14.49 20.11
C PRO A 203 3.44 14.26 19.15
N LEU A 204 3.71 13.97 17.87
CA LEU A 204 2.66 13.74 16.88
C LEU A 204 1.84 12.46 17.14
N LEU A 205 2.46 11.45 17.75
CA LEU A 205 1.78 10.21 18.16
C LEU A 205 1.05 10.35 19.50
N ASN A 206 1.39 11.37 20.29
CA ASN A 206 0.87 11.55 21.64
C ASN A 206 0.25 12.95 21.79
N PRO A 207 -0.82 13.27 21.03
CA PRO A 207 -1.47 14.57 21.12
C PRO A 207 -2.03 14.79 22.53
N SER A 208 -1.72 15.96 23.09
CA SER A 208 -2.07 16.27 24.49
C SER A 208 -3.21 17.27 24.64
N LYS A 209 -3.65 17.91 23.55
CA LYS A 209 -4.64 18.98 23.52
C LYS A 209 -5.69 18.73 22.43
N PRO A 210 -6.95 19.15 22.65
CA PRO A 210 -7.97 19.13 21.60
C PRO A 210 -7.60 20.07 20.46
N LYS A 211 -7.96 19.65 19.25
CA LYS A 211 -7.85 20.47 18.04
C LYS A 211 -9.21 21.12 17.80
N SER A 212 -9.34 22.38 18.20
CA SER A 212 -10.57 23.15 17.96
C SER A 212 -10.64 23.57 16.50
N LEU A 213 -11.75 23.28 15.85
CA LEU A 213 -12.06 23.80 14.53
C LEU A 213 -12.84 25.11 14.69
N SER A 214 -12.16 26.24 14.66
CA SER A 214 -12.85 27.52 14.46
C SER A 214 -13.30 27.58 12.99
N ASN A 215 -14.57 27.24 12.74
CA ASN A 215 -15.20 27.18 11.42
C ASN A 215 -14.50 26.20 10.44
N PRO A 216 -14.66 24.88 10.64
CA PRO A 216 -14.01 23.89 9.79
C PRO A 216 -14.47 23.98 8.34
N ASP A 217 -13.50 24.08 7.43
CA ASP A 217 -13.72 23.84 6.02
C ASP A 217 -13.89 22.33 5.79
N PHE A 218 -15.14 21.88 5.69
CA PHE A 218 -15.47 20.46 5.52
C PHE A 218 -14.73 19.81 4.35
N GLY A 219 -14.51 20.54 3.25
CA GLY A 219 -13.80 20.04 2.07
C GLY A 219 -12.29 19.81 2.30
N LYS A 220 -11.73 20.34 3.40
CA LYS A 220 -10.34 20.09 3.81
C LYS A 220 -10.23 19.05 4.92
N VAL A 221 -11.26 18.94 5.77
CA VAL A 221 -11.29 18.00 6.89
C VAL A 221 -11.69 16.62 6.41
N ILE A 222 -12.75 16.52 5.60
CA ILE A 222 -13.26 15.26 5.07
C ILE A 222 -12.57 14.98 3.74
N VAL A 223 -11.90 13.83 3.65
CA VAL A 223 -11.19 13.38 2.45
C VAL A 223 -11.68 12.02 1.99
N ASP A 224 -11.37 11.66 0.76
CA ASP A 224 -11.68 10.33 0.23
C ASP A 224 -10.94 9.23 1.00
N PRO A 225 -11.60 8.09 1.24
CA PRO A 225 -10.98 6.93 1.85
C PRO A 225 -9.76 6.47 1.03
N PRO A 226 -8.77 5.81 1.67
CA PRO A 226 -7.65 5.24 0.94
C PRO A 226 -8.11 4.20 -0.08
N GLU A 227 -7.42 4.13 -1.22
CA GLU A 227 -7.51 2.94 -2.09
C GLU A 227 -7.09 1.71 -1.27
N VAL A 228 -7.84 0.61 -1.40
CA VAL A 228 -7.61 -0.61 -0.62
C VAL A 228 -6.16 -1.08 -0.80
N ILE A 229 -5.36 -0.92 0.26
CA ILE A 229 -4.07 -1.60 0.35
C ILE A 229 -4.41 -3.05 0.61
N LYS A 230 -4.19 -3.92 -0.39
CA LYS A 230 -4.20 -5.37 -0.15
C LYS A 230 -2.88 -5.71 0.53
N PRO A 231 -2.86 -6.03 1.84
CA PRO A 231 -1.67 -6.58 2.42
C PRO A 231 -1.32 -7.89 1.68
N PRO A 232 -0.03 -8.22 1.53
CA PRO A 232 0.37 -9.53 1.04
C PRO A 232 -0.28 -10.61 1.91
N LYS A 233 -0.68 -11.73 1.28
CA LYS A 233 -1.32 -12.83 2.00
C LYS A 233 -0.40 -13.28 3.16
N PRO A 234 -0.93 -13.46 4.38
CA PRO A 234 -0.14 -13.98 5.48
C PRO A 234 0.50 -15.32 5.06
N ALA A 235 1.75 -15.53 5.47
CA ALA A 235 2.41 -16.81 5.25
C ALA A 235 1.58 -17.94 5.90
N GLU A 236 1.45 -19.09 5.23
CA GLU A 236 0.61 -20.22 5.67
C GLU A 236 0.95 -20.74 7.08
N LYS A 237 2.14 -20.42 7.60
CA LYS A 237 2.57 -20.80 8.96
C LYS A 237 3.26 -19.62 9.68
N PRO A 238 2.50 -18.64 10.20
CA PRO A 238 3.05 -17.43 10.80
C PRO A 238 3.99 -17.72 11.98
N TRP A 239 3.75 -18.77 12.76
CA TRP A 239 4.56 -19.12 13.95
C TRP A 239 5.97 -19.62 13.63
N LEU A 240 6.24 -20.01 12.38
CA LEU A 240 7.59 -20.42 11.93
C LEU A 240 8.48 -19.22 11.56
N SER A 241 7.88 -18.05 11.31
CA SER A 241 8.57 -16.83 10.87
C SER A 241 8.33 -15.61 11.77
N ARG A 242 7.44 -15.72 12.77
CA ARG A 242 7.16 -14.65 13.75
C ARG A 242 8.39 -14.35 14.58
N ARG A 243 9.10 -13.28 14.23
CA ARG A 243 9.83 -12.48 15.23
C ARG A 243 8.80 -11.78 16.10
N ALA A 244 9.06 -11.65 17.40
CA ALA A 244 8.17 -10.94 18.31
C ALA A 244 8.00 -9.50 17.80
N LYS A 245 6.78 -9.13 17.36
CA LYS A 245 6.45 -7.72 17.08
C LYS A 245 6.64 -6.97 18.40
N LYS A 246 7.66 -6.09 18.47
CA LYS A 246 7.97 -5.39 19.72
C LYS A 246 6.87 -4.40 20.09
N ILE A 247 6.21 -3.75 19.12
CA ILE A 247 5.15 -2.75 19.33
C ILE A 247 4.16 -2.76 18.16
N ASP A 248 2.86 -2.85 18.45
CA ASP A 248 1.78 -2.60 17.51
C ASP A 248 1.19 -1.21 17.79
N PHE A 249 1.43 -0.22 16.92
CA PHE A 249 0.91 1.14 17.14
C PHE A 249 -0.60 1.23 16.96
N ALA A 250 -1.23 0.34 16.18
CA ALA A 250 -2.68 0.35 16.03
C ALA A 250 -3.34 -0.15 17.33
N GLU A 251 -2.76 -1.16 17.98
CA GLU A 251 -3.20 -1.59 19.31
C GLU A 251 -2.97 -0.49 20.34
N ARG A 252 -1.80 0.14 20.32
CA ARG A 252 -1.48 1.26 21.22
C ARG A 252 -2.45 2.42 21.06
N ASP A 253 -2.76 2.83 19.83
CA ASP A 253 -3.71 3.90 19.54
C ASP A 253 -5.10 3.54 20.06
N ALA A 254 -5.54 2.28 19.89
CA ALA A 254 -6.80 1.78 20.43
C ALA A 254 -6.84 1.81 21.97
N GLN A 255 -5.72 1.55 22.64
CA GLN A 255 -5.59 1.65 24.10
C GLN A 255 -5.40 3.09 24.59
N ASN A 256 -5.11 4.04 23.70
CA ASN A 256 -4.87 5.43 24.04
C ASN A 256 -6.19 6.18 24.25
N ARG A 257 -6.78 6.00 25.44
CA ARG A 257 -8.03 6.67 25.84
C ARG A 257 -8.01 8.18 25.60
N LYS A 258 -6.86 8.83 25.80
CA LYS A 258 -6.75 10.28 25.59
C LYS A 258 -6.92 10.64 24.11
N LEU A 259 -6.28 9.91 23.21
CA LEU A 259 -6.43 10.10 21.77
C LEU A 259 -7.88 9.84 21.34
N GLY A 260 -8.48 8.73 21.80
CA GLY A 260 -9.88 8.38 21.53
C GLY A 260 -10.84 9.50 21.93
N THR A 261 -10.81 9.91 23.21
CA THR A 261 -11.66 10.99 23.71
C THR A 261 -11.47 12.31 22.96
N LEU A 262 -10.25 12.66 22.57
CA LEU A 262 -10.00 13.87 21.80
C LEU A 262 -10.57 13.81 20.38
N ALA A 263 -10.52 12.63 19.75
CA ALA A 263 -11.08 12.42 18.42
C ALA A 263 -12.61 12.34 18.44
N GLU A 264 -13.20 11.68 19.43
CA GLU A 264 -14.64 11.66 19.65
C GLU A 264 -15.19 13.08 19.87
N GLN A 265 -14.55 13.89 20.74
CA GLN A 265 -14.91 15.31 20.91
C GLN A 265 -14.83 16.07 19.57
N PHE A 266 -13.78 15.83 18.78
CA PHE A 266 -13.60 16.48 17.48
C PHE A 266 -14.73 16.12 16.50
N VAL A 267 -15.12 14.84 16.40
CA VAL A 267 -16.23 14.40 15.55
C VAL A 267 -17.57 14.92 16.07
N PHE A 268 -17.78 14.94 17.37
CA PHE A 268 -18.98 15.48 18.00
C PHE A 268 -19.19 16.95 17.65
N ASP A 269 -18.15 17.78 17.78
CA ASP A 269 -18.22 19.20 17.42
C ASP A 269 -18.40 19.40 15.91
N LEU A 270 -17.77 18.56 15.09
CA LEU A 270 -17.91 18.58 13.64
C LEU A 270 -19.35 18.31 13.18
N GLU A 271 -20.00 17.28 13.76
CA GLU A 271 -21.38 16.92 13.40
C GLU A 271 -22.40 17.97 13.84
N ARG A 272 -22.23 18.55 15.04
CA ARG A 272 -23.06 19.67 15.47
C ARG A 272 -22.90 20.87 14.54
N HIS A 273 -21.67 21.17 14.12
CA HIS A 273 -21.42 22.25 13.17
C HIS A 273 -22.05 21.96 11.80
N ARG A 274 -21.97 20.71 11.31
CA ARG A 274 -22.59 20.28 10.04
C ARG A 274 -24.09 20.54 10.04
N LEU A 275 -24.78 20.11 11.10
CA LEU A 275 -26.22 20.34 11.26
C LEU A 275 -26.58 21.82 11.40
N ASN A 276 -25.81 22.60 12.17
CA ASN A 276 -26.03 24.04 12.28
C ASN A 276 -25.88 24.76 10.93
N VAL A 277 -24.87 24.40 10.13
CA VAL A 277 -24.67 24.97 8.78
C VAL A 277 -25.82 24.58 7.83
N ALA A 278 -26.41 23.39 8.02
CA ALA A 278 -27.61 22.96 7.30
C ALA A 278 -28.92 23.63 7.82
N GLY A 279 -28.85 24.50 8.83
CA GLY A 279 -30.02 25.14 9.43
C GLY A 279 -30.85 24.22 10.34
N ARG A 280 -30.26 23.12 10.80
CA ARG A 280 -30.87 22.12 11.68
C ARG A 280 -30.37 22.23 13.11
N ASP A 281 -30.51 23.42 13.69
CA ASP A 281 -30.17 23.68 15.09
C ASP A 281 -30.90 22.73 16.06
N ASP A 282 -32.11 22.29 15.68
CA ASP A 282 -32.93 21.33 16.40
C ASP A 282 -32.26 19.96 16.51
N LEU A 283 -31.65 19.47 15.43
CA LEU A 283 -30.90 18.20 15.41
C LEU A 283 -29.52 18.37 16.04
N ALA A 284 -28.85 19.51 15.82
CA ALA A 284 -27.54 19.80 16.39
C ALA A 284 -27.53 19.81 17.93
N GLN A 285 -28.68 20.12 18.55
CA GLN A 285 -28.86 20.02 20.00
C GLN A 285 -29.14 18.60 20.48
N LYS A 286 -29.61 17.71 19.60
CA LYS A 286 -29.91 16.30 19.90
C LYS A 286 -28.72 15.37 19.71
N VAL A 287 -27.62 15.80 19.09
CA VAL A 287 -26.41 14.99 18.93
C VAL A 287 -25.92 14.53 20.31
N VAL A 288 -25.68 13.23 20.47
CA VAL A 288 -25.26 12.63 21.76
C VAL A 288 -23.90 11.99 21.62
N TRP A 289 -23.01 12.30 22.55
CA TRP A 289 -21.78 11.53 22.75
C TRP A 289 -22.10 10.27 23.57
N ALA A 290 -22.55 9.23 22.87
CA ALA A 290 -23.15 8.02 23.43
C ALA A 290 -22.17 7.24 24.32
N SER A 291 -20.91 7.06 23.90
CA SER A 291 -19.89 6.35 24.69
C SER A 291 -19.64 6.99 26.06
N LYS A 292 -19.79 8.31 26.16
CA LYS A 292 -19.61 9.08 27.40
C LYS A 292 -20.85 9.10 28.30
N VAL A 293 -22.05 9.09 27.72
CA VAL A 293 -23.31 9.25 28.45
C VAL A 293 -23.92 7.91 28.86
N ILE A 294 -23.87 6.91 27.97
CA ILE A 294 -24.53 5.61 28.14
C ILE A 294 -23.48 4.53 28.43
N GLY A 295 -22.35 4.57 27.74
CA GLY A 295 -21.25 3.61 27.85
C GLY A 295 -20.86 3.01 26.50
N ASP A 296 -19.78 2.23 26.49
CA ASP A 296 -19.18 1.58 25.31
C ASP A 296 -19.95 0.34 24.80
N GLY A 297 -20.98 -0.10 25.54
CA GLY A 297 -21.75 -1.30 25.23
C GLY A 297 -22.63 -1.21 23.97
N LEU A 298 -22.83 0.00 23.41
CA LEU A 298 -23.69 0.22 22.25
C LEU A 298 -23.01 -0.11 20.91
N GLY A 299 -21.67 -0.17 20.86
CA GLY A 299 -20.92 -0.41 19.64
C GLY A 299 -20.85 0.78 18.68
N PHE A 300 -21.06 2.00 19.17
CA PHE A 300 -20.80 3.26 18.48
C PHE A 300 -20.52 4.39 19.50
N ASP A 301 -19.86 5.47 19.08
CA ASP A 301 -19.42 6.56 19.95
C ASP A 301 -20.40 7.74 19.98
N ILE A 302 -20.95 8.12 18.82
CA ILE A 302 -21.75 9.35 18.66
C ILE A 302 -23.06 9.01 17.93
N LEU A 303 -24.18 9.49 18.45
CA LEU A 303 -25.45 9.53 17.75
C LEU A 303 -25.61 10.91 17.08
N SER A 304 -25.69 10.92 15.75
CA SER A 304 -25.98 12.09 14.92
C SER A 304 -27.24 11.84 14.08
N PHE A 305 -27.57 12.77 13.18
CA PHE A 305 -28.79 12.71 12.37
C PHE A 305 -28.50 13.14 10.93
N ASP A 306 -29.20 12.56 9.97
CA ASP A 306 -29.25 13.09 8.61
C ASP A 306 -30.05 14.40 8.56
N GLU A 307 -29.54 15.39 7.84
CA GLU A 307 -30.14 16.72 7.74
C GLU A 307 -31.41 16.75 6.87
N ALA A 308 -31.55 15.79 5.95
CA ALA A 308 -32.62 15.76 4.96
C ALA A 308 -33.86 15.00 5.44
N ASP A 309 -33.68 13.92 6.21
CA ASP A 309 -34.80 13.05 6.63
C ASP A 309 -34.86 12.72 8.13
N ASP A 310 -34.00 13.33 8.94
CA ASP A 310 -33.92 13.15 10.40
C ASP A 310 -33.53 11.74 10.84
N SER A 311 -33.10 10.87 9.92
CA SER A 311 -32.69 9.50 10.26
C SER A 311 -31.46 9.51 11.17
N GLU A 312 -31.44 8.58 12.13
CA GLU A 312 -30.34 8.42 13.06
C GLU A 312 -29.07 7.92 12.35
N ARG A 313 -27.92 8.43 12.78
CA ARG A 313 -26.59 8.03 12.31
C ARG A 313 -25.75 7.61 13.50
N MET A 314 -25.31 6.35 13.51
CA MET A 314 -24.48 5.76 14.56
C MET A 314 -23.04 5.83 14.11
N LEU A 315 -22.27 6.73 14.73
CA LEU A 315 -20.90 7.02 14.32
C LEU A 315 -19.91 6.34 15.25
N GLU A 316 -19.05 5.51 14.68
CA GLU A 316 -17.91 4.89 15.35
C GLU A 316 -16.63 5.65 15.01
N VAL A 317 -15.86 6.11 16.00
CA VAL A 317 -14.71 6.99 15.80
C VAL A 317 -13.41 6.23 16.05
N LYS A 318 -12.59 6.08 15.00
CA LYS A 318 -11.25 5.48 15.12
C LYS A 318 -10.19 6.52 14.85
N ALA A 319 -9.37 6.80 15.85
CA ALA A 319 -8.34 7.83 15.80
C ALA A 319 -6.93 7.26 15.57
N THR A 320 -6.06 8.04 14.93
CA THR A 320 -4.61 7.81 14.93
C THR A 320 -3.87 9.13 14.82
N GLY A 321 -2.67 9.20 15.42
CA GLY A 321 -1.72 10.28 15.16
C GLY A 321 -1.06 10.20 13.78
N LEU A 322 -1.28 9.12 13.05
CA LEU A 322 -0.62 8.77 11.80
C LEU A 322 -1.47 9.03 10.57
N GLY A 323 -0.91 8.71 9.39
CA GLY A 323 -1.59 8.93 8.13
C GLY A 323 -2.69 7.91 7.82
N LYS A 324 -3.55 8.25 6.85
CA LYS A 324 -4.81 7.55 6.55
C LYS A 324 -4.75 6.07 6.16
N PHE A 325 -3.57 5.53 5.89
CA PHE A 325 -3.39 4.12 5.51
C PHE A 325 -3.12 3.20 6.70
N PHE A 326 -3.00 3.77 7.90
CA PHE A 326 -2.62 3.04 9.10
C PHE A 326 -3.78 2.19 9.66
N PRO A 327 -3.56 0.89 9.99
CA PRO A 327 -4.60 0.00 10.49
C PRO A 327 -5.21 0.50 11.81
N PHE A 328 -6.36 -0.04 12.15
CA PHE A 328 -7.07 0.26 13.39
C PHE A 328 -7.80 -1.00 13.87
N TYR A 329 -8.06 -1.02 15.17
CA TYR A 329 -8.77 -2.10 15.83
C TYR A 329 -10.25 -1.75 15.90
N VAL A 330 -11.09 -2.76 15.71
CA VAL A 330 -12.53 -2.69 15.95
C VAL A 330 -12.91 -3.76 16.96
N THR A 331 -13.87 -3.46 17.83
CA THR A 331 -14.36 -4.41 18.83
C THR A 331 -15.45 -5.32 18.25
N SER A 332 -15.75 -6.43 18.95
CA SER A 332 -16.84 -7.32 18.54
C SER A 332 -18.21 -6.63 18.57
N ASN A 333 -18.40 -5.66 19.46
CA ASN A 333 -19.65 -4.93 19.60
C ASN A 333 -19.82 -3.95 18.44
N GLU A 334 -18.77 -3.23 18.07
CA GLU A 334 -18.77 -2.33 16.90
C GLU A 334 -19.03 -3.10 15.60
N LEU A 335 -18.36 -4.25 15.43
CA LEU A 335 -18.57 -5.10 14.26
C LEU A 335 -20.03 -5.52 14.16
N ARG A 336 -20.60 -6.05 15.26
CA ARG A 336 -22.01 -6.47 15.29
C ARG A 336 -22.97 -5.31 15.06
N CYS A 337 -22.74 -4.17 15.71
CA CYS A 337 -23.52 -2.95 15.51
C CYS A 337 -23.56 -2.57 14.02
N SER A 338 -22.40 -2.56 13.35
CA SER A 338 -22.32 -2.26 11.92
C SER A 338 -23.07 -3.27 11.02
N GLU A 339 -23.21 -4.52 11.47
CA GLU A 339 -23.93 -5.58 10.75
C GLU A 339 -25.44 -5.53 11.00
N ASP A 340 -25.86 -5.13 12.21
CA ASP A 340 -27.26 -5.04 12.61
C ASP A 340 -27.96 -3.81 11.98
N ILE A 341 -27.23 -2.71 11.81
CA ILE A 341 -27.76 -1.42 11.31
C ILE A 341 -26.88 -0.76 10.22
N PRO A 342 -26.57 -1.47 9.11
CA PRO A 342 -25.60 -1.00 8.12
C PRO A 342 -25.97 0.35 7.47
N GLU A 343 -27.25 0.63 7.26
CA GLU A 343 -27.69 1.88 6.63
C GLU A 343 -27.45 3.12 7.52
N GLN A 344 -27.42 2.94 8.84
CA GLN A 344 -27.26 4.02 9.81
C GLN A 344 -25.84 4.09 10.39
N PHE A 345 -25.08 2.98 10.28
CA PHE A 345 -23.73 2.88 10.82
C PHE A 345 -22.69 3.55 9.92
N GLN A 346 -21.81 4.34 10.53
CA GLN A 346 -20.71 5.00 9.84
C GLN A 346 -19.42 4.96 10.65
N LEU A 347 -18.33 4.56 10.01
CA LEU A 347 -16.99 4.63 10.58
C LEU A 347 -16.33 5.97 10.22
N PHE A 348 -15.98 6.75 11.24
CA PHE A 348 -15.20 7.96 11.13
C PHE A 348 -13.74 7.66 11.47
N ARG A 349 -12.89 7.51 10.45
CA ARG A 349 -11.44 7.38 10.68
C ARG A 349 -10.81 8.75 10.75
N VAL A 350 -10.44 9.17 11.96
CA VAL A 350 -9.70 10.42 12.20
C VAL A 350 -8.21 10.13 12.19
N PHE A 351 -7.45 10.89 11.40
CA PHE A 351 -6.02 10.68 11.21
C PHE A 351 -5.26 12.02 11.18
N ASP A 352 -3.93 11.97 11.27
CA ASP A 352 -3.04 13.12 11.46
C ASP A 352 -3.42 14.04 12.63
N PHE A 353 -4.00 13.47 13.67
CA PHE A 353 -4.60 14.23 14.77
C PHE A 353 -3.59 15.15 15.49
N GLY A 354 -2.32 14.74 15.56
CA GLY A 354 -1.24 15.56 16.13
C GLY A 354 -0.97 16.87 15.36
N ARG A 355 -1.18 16.88 14.04
CA ARG A 355 -0.91 18.02 13.16
C ARG A 355 -2.17 18.80 12.83
N SER A 356 -2.92 18.27 11.88
CA SER A 356 -4.13 18.86 11.31
C SER A 356 -5.10 17.70 11.10
N PRO A 357 -6.05 17.50 12.02
CA PRO A 357 -6.94 16.36 11.96
C PRO A 357 -7.74 16.37 10.66
N ARG A 358 -7.72 15.25 9.97
CA ARG A 358 -8.54 14.96 8.80
C ARG A 358 -9.27 13.65 9.06
N LEU A 359 -10.34 13.41 8.32
CA LEU A 359 -11.07 12.16 8.42
C LEU A 359 -11.56 11.67 7.07
N TYR A 360 -11.78 10.37 6.98
CA TYR A 360 -12.61 9.78 5.94
C TYR A 360 -13.76 9.00 6.59
N ILE A 361 -14.85 8.85 5.87
CA ILE A 361 -16.07 8.20 6.35
C ILE A 361 -16.32 6.94 5.51
N LEU A 362 -16.57 5.81 6.18
CA LEU A 362 -17.07 4.59 5.53
C LEU A 362 -18.51 4.34 6.00
N HIS A 363 -19.39 3.98 5.08
CA HIS A 363 -20.81 3.76 5.33
C HIS A 363 -21.14 2.28 5.15
N GLY A 364 -21.84 1.66 6.10
CA GLY A 364 -22.21 0.25 6.02
C GLY A 364 -21.49 -0.66 7.01
N SER A 365 -21.64 -1.96 6.78
CA SER A 365 -21.06 -3.01 7.61
C SER A 365 -19.54 -3.07 7.50
N LEU A 366 -18.87 -3.12 8.66
CA LEU A 366 -17.41 -3.24 8.73
C LEU A 366 -16.90 -4.53 8.08
N SER A 367 -17.66 -5.63 8.10
CA SER A 367 -17.26 -6.89 7.45
C SER A 367 -17.26 -6.82 5.92
N GLN A 368 -17.97 -5.84 5.34
CA GLN A 368 -17.96 -5.58 3.90
C GLN A 368 -16.94 -4.52 3.51
N LEU A 369 -16.70 -3.53 4.38
CA LEU A 369 -15.85 -2.37 4.11
C LEU A 369 -14.38 -2.61 4.42
N CYS A 370 -14.07 -3.51 5.37
CA CYS A 370 -12.73 -3.71 5.90
C CYS A 370 -12.25 -5.16 5.73
N GLN A 371 -10.94 -5.34 5.58
CA GLN A 371 -10.32 -6.64 5.79
C GLN A 371 -10.08 -6.82 7.29
N LEU A 372 -10.79 -7.78 7.90
CA LEU A 372 -10.74 -8.04 9.34
C LEU A 372 -9.84 -9.26 9.62
N ASP A 373 -8.81 -9.06 10.44
CA ASP A 373 -7.99 -10.13 10.98
C ASP A 373 -8.35 -10.38 12.45
N PRO A 374 -8.53 -11.64 12.88
CA PRO A 374 -8.84 -11.92 14.27
C PRO A 374 -7.63 -11.67 15.18
N VAL A 375 -7.84 -10.89 16.24
CA VAL A 375 -6.80 -10.55 17.21
C VAL A 375 -7.01 -11.26 18.55
N LEU A 376 -8.20 -11.10 19.14
CA LEU A 376 -8.54 -11.67 20.44
C LEU A 376 -9.83 -12.48 20.34
N TYR A 377 -9.84 -13.63 21.00
CA TYR A 377 -11.01 -14.50 21.10
C TYR A 377 -11.43 -14.63 22.56
N ARG A 378 -12.74 -14.53 22.80
CA ARG A 378 -13.33 -14.90 24.09
C ARG A 378 -13.70 -16.38 24.05
N ALA A 379 -13.23 -17.14 25.03
CA ALA A 379 -13.58 -18.54 25.21
C ALA A 379 -14.53 -18.73 26.39
N THR A 380 -15.46 -19.67 26.27
CA THR A 380 -16.35 -20.15 27.32
C THR A 380 -16.36 -21.68 27.27
N LEU A 381 -16.43 -22.33 28.44
CA LEU A 381 -16.38 -23.80 28.56
C LEU A 381 -17.72 -24.47 28.27
#